data_AF-A0A5J4PI58-F1
#
_entry.id   AF-A0A5J4PI58-F1
#
_cell.length_a   1.000
_cell.length_b   1.000
_cell.length_c   1.000
_cell.angle_alpha   90.00
_cell.angle_beta   90.00
_cell.angle_gamma   90.00
#
_symmetry.space_group_name_H-M   'P 1'
#
loop_
_entity.id
_entity.type
_entity.pdbx_description
1 polymer ?
#
loop_
_entity_poly.entity_id
_entity_poly.type
_entity_poly.pdbx_seq_one_letter_code
_entity_poly.pdbx_strand_id
1 'polypeptide(L)' 'MSRADIVFVGAGNLATNLAKALYRNGFHILQVYSRTELSARTLAKAVQ' A
#
# COMPACT_ATOMS: atom_id res chain seq x y z
N MET A 1 10.96 -6.39 18.20
CA MET A 1 10.65 -5.00 17.79
C MET A 1 9.47 -5.08 16.84
N SER A 2 8.30 -4.56 17.22
CA SER A 2 7.12 -4.62 16.34
C SER A 2 7.40 -3.81 15.08
N ARG A 3 7.43 -4.49 13.93
CA ARG A 3 7.52 -3.81 12.63
C ARG A 3 6.29 -2.92 12.52
N ALA A 4 6.48 -1.61 12.29
CA ALA A 4 5.34 -0.71 12.13
C ALA A 4 4.63 -1.06 10.81
N ASP A 5 3.45 -1.67 10.93
CA ASP A 5 2.63 -2.06 9.79
C ASP A 5 1.88 -0.84 9.25
N ILE A 6 2.04 -0.59 7.95
CA ILE A 6 1.39 0.53 7.26
C ILE A 6 0.15 0.03 6.53
N VAL A 7 -0.99 0.68 6.79
CA VAL A 7 -2.24 0.43 6.09
C VAL A 7 -2.59 1.63 5.24
N PHE A 8 -2.91 1.40 3.97
CA PHE A 8 -3.38 2.42 3.04
C PHE A 8 -4.89 2.42 2.93
N VAL A 9 -5.51 3.60 3.02
CA VAL A 9 -6.91 3.82 2.63
C VAL A 9 -6.93 4.73 1.41
N GLY A 10 -7.30 4.13 0.27
CA GLY A 10 -7.18 4.71 -1.06
C GLY A 10 -6.08 4.03 -1.89
N ALA A 11 -6.34 3.91 -3.19
CA ALA A 11 -5.40 3.37 -4.18
C ALA A 11 -5.31 4.26 -5.43
N GLY A 12 -5.47 5.58 -5.24
CA GLY A 12 -5.27 6.59 -6.28
C GLY A 12 -3.79 6.88 -6.55
N ASN A 13 -3.51 7.89 -7.38
CA ASN A 13 -2.13 8.19 -7.80
C ASN A 13 -1.20 8.52 -6.61
N LEU A 14 -1.66 9.32 -5.65
CA LEU A 14 -0.87 9.68 -4.46
C LEU A 14 -0.56 8.45 -3.61
N ALA A 15 -1.60 7.70 -3.22
CA ALA A 15 -1.45 6.49 -2.41
C ALA A 15 -0.52 5.47 -3.07
N THR A 16 -0.66 5.29 -4.40
CA THR A 16 0.16 4.36 -5.18
C THR A 16 1.65 4.73 -5.14
N ASN A 17 1.98 5.99 -5.41
CA ASN A 17 3.39 6.42 -5.44
C ASN A 17 4.00 6.42 -4.05
N LEU A 18 3.23 6.81 -3.02
CA LEU A 18 3.69 6.78 -1.63
C LEU A 18 3.93 5.34 -1.15
N ALA A 19 2.99 4.42 -1.38
CA ALA A 19 3.13 3.01 -1.00
C ALA A 19 4.35 2.37 -1.66
N LYS A 20 4.59 2.63 -2.96
CA LYS A 20 5.79 2.17 -3.65
C LYS A 20 7.08 2.74 -3.07
N ALA A 21 7.09 4.02 -2.70
CA ALA A 21 8.26 4.65 -2.09
C ALA A 21 8.56 4.03 -0.71
N LEU A 22 7.54 3.84 0.12
CA LEU A 22 7.67 3.21 1.44
C LEU A 22 8.14 1.75 1.32
N TYR A 23 7.50 0.96 0.45
CA TYR A 23 7.89 -0.44 0.22
C TYR A 23 9.37 -0.55 -0.19
N ARG A 24 9.84 0.29 -1.13
CA ARG A 24 11.25 0.33 -1.53
C ARG A 24 12.22 0.73 -0.41
N ASN A 25 11.74 1.40 0.64
CA ASN A 25 12.50 1.78 1.81
C ASN A 25 12.35 0.76 2.97
N GLY A 26 11.83 -0.44 2.72
CA GLY A 26 11.76 -1.54 3.68
C GLY A 26 10.55 -1.50 4.62
N PHE A 27 9.65 -0.54 4.47
CA PHE A 27 8.41 -0.50 5.23
C PHE A 27 7.47 -1.63 4.79
N HIS A 28 6.74 -2.21 5.75
CA HIS A 28 5.77 -3.26 5.49
C HIS A 28 4.39 -2.64 5.22
N ILE A 29 3.86 -2.89 4.02
CA ILE A 29 2.48 -2.52 3.68
C ILE A 29 1.59 -3.71 4.02
N LEU A 30 0.90 -3.65 5.15
CA LEU A 30 0.07 -4.75 5.63
C LEU A 30 -1.20 -4.90 4.79
N GLN A 31 -1.89 -3.78 4.52
CA GLN A 31 -3.18 -3.77 3.83
C GLN A 31 -3.37 -2.52 2.97
N VAL A 32 -4.18 -2.68 1.92
CA VAL A 32 -4.64 -1.61 1.05
C VAL A 32 -6.15 -1.70 0.90
N TYR A 33 -6.86 -0.65 1.27
CA TYR A 33 -8.29 -0.48 1.06
C TYR A 33 -8.54 0.55 -0.04
N SER A 34 -9.63 0.40 -0.78
CA SER A 34 -10.09 1.40 -1.75
C SER A 34 -11.58 1.24 -1.97
N ARG A 35 -12.20 2.24 -2.61
CA ARG A 35 -13.63 2.19 -2.99
C ARG A 35 -13.95 1.02 -3.91
N THR A 36 -12.99 0.58 -4.72
CA THR A 36 -13.12 -0.58 -5.59
C THR A 36 -12.06 -1.63 -5.23
N GLU A 37 -12.49 -2.88 -5.25
CA GLU A 37 -11.63 -4.03 -4.95
C GLU A 37 -10.51 -4.17 -6.00
N LEU A 38 -10.79 -3.91 -7.28
CA LEU A 38 -9.77 -3.88 -8.33
C LEU A 38 -8.64 -2.87 -8.04
N SER A 39 -8.97 -1.64 -7.62
CA SER A 39 -7.93 -0.65 -7.31
C SER A 39 -7.11 -1.05 -6.09
N ALA A 40 -7.76 -1.54 -5.03
CA ALA A 40 -7.07 -2.06 -3.84
C ALA A 40 -6.13 -3.21 -4.20
N ARG A 41 -6.62 -4.21 -4.94
CA ARG A 41 -5.84 -5.38 -5.38
C ARG A 41 -4.68 -4.99 -6.30
N THR A 42 -4.89 -4.04 -7.20
CA THR A 42 -3.84 -3.56 -8.12
C THR A 42 -2.68 -2.95 -7.34
N LEU A 43 -2.97 -2.08 -6.37
CA LEU A 43 -1.91 -1.49 -5.55
C LEU A 43 -1.28 -2.53 -4.63
N ALA A 44 -2.06 -3.37 -3.95
CA ALA A 44 -1.53 -4.42 -3.07
C ALA A 44 -0.53 -5.33 -3.79
N LYS A 45 -0.83 -5.79 -5.01
CA LYS A 45 0.09 -6.61 -5.82
C LYS A 45 1.40 -5.90 -6.20
N ALA A 46 1.40 -4.57 -6.25
CA ALA A 46 2.59 -3.79 -6.60
C ALA A 46 3.53 -3.54 -5.41
N VAL A 47 3.12 -3.87 -4.18
CA VAL A 47 3.85 -3.64 -2.93
C VAL A 47 3.83 -4.88 -2.01
N GLN A 48 3.77 -6.07 -2.60
CA GLN A 48 3.88 -7.36 -1.91
C GLN A 48 5.34 -7.75 -1.68
#